data_AF-A0A925Q8H4-F1
#
_entry.id   AF-A0A925Q8H4-F1
#
_cell.length_a   1.000
_cell.length_b   1.000
_cell.length_c   1.000
_cell.angle_alpha   90.00
_cell.angle_beta   90.00
_cell.angle_gamma   90.00
#
_symmetry.space_group_name_H-M   'P 1'
#
loop_
_entity.id
_entity.type
_entity.pdbx_description
1 polymer ?
#
loop_
_entity_poly.entity_id
_entity_poly.type
_entity_poly.pdbx_seq_one_letter_code
_entity_poly.pdbx_strand_id
1 'polypeptide(L)'
;MNITVTLIVQMVVFAIFIWVVMTFIWPIILGAMSEREKKIAAGLAAAEEGQKGLSEAKSRADDVIKEARARALTIESQAQARANQIIDEARKAAGLEGEKALASAKSQISLESNRARDQLRGQVVSLAVAGAKRVLEKEIDAKTHGELLDQLAAKL
;
A
#
# COMPACT_ATOMS: atom_id res chain seq x y z
N MET A 1 -100.67 -20.18 -48.55
CA MET A 1 -99.91 -19.07 -49.15
C MET A 1 -98.68 -19.68 -49.80
N ASN A 2 -98.65 -19.78 -51.13
CA ASN A 2 -97.67 -20.58 -51.86
C ASN A 2 -96.25 -20.06 -51.63
N ILE A 3 -95.29 -20.99 -51.45
CA ILE A 3 -93.87 -20.68 -51.53
C ILE A 3 -93.64 -20.09 -52.92
N THR A 4 -93.51 -18.77 -52.96
CA THR A 4 -93.38 -18.03 -54.21
C THR A 4 -91.91 -18.07 -54.60
N VAL A 5 -91.59 -18.03 -55.90
CA VAL A 5 -90.22 -18.03 -56.43
C VAL A 5 -89.31 -17.02 -55.72
N THR A 6 -89.88 -15.92 -55.22
CA THR A 6 -89.21 -14.91 -54.39
C THR A 6 -88.54 -15.47 -53.12
N LEU A 7 -89.14 -16.46 -52.45
CA LEU A 7 -88.58 -17.05 -51.22
C LEU A 7 -87.36 -17.93 -51.53
N ILE A 8 -87.38 -18.66 -52.65
CA ILE A 8 -86.23 -19.44 -53.13
C ILE A 8 -85.09 -18.51 -53.55
N VAL A 9 -85.40 -17.46 -54.31
CA VAL A 9 -84.41 -16.44 -54.72
C VAL A 9 -83.80 -15.76 -53.48
N GLN A 10 -84.60 -15.40 -52.48
CA GLN A 10 -84.13 -14.80 -51.23
C GLN A 10 -83.20 -15.75 -50.45
N MET A 11 -83.51 -17.06 -50.37
CA MET A 11 -82.62 -18.04 -49.74
C MET A 11 -81.28 -18.17 -50.46
N VAL A 12 -81.27 -18.17 -51.80
CA VAL A 12 -80.03 -18.23 -52.59
C VAL A 12 -79.18 -16.97 -52.36
N VAL A 13 -79.79 -15.78 -52.41
CA VAL A 13 -79.08 -14.51 -52.13
C VAL A 13 -78.55 -14.48 -50.70
N PHE A 14 -79.33 -14.95 -49.71
CA PHE A 14 -78.88 -15.03 -48.32
C PHE A 14 -77.72 -16.02 -48.12
N ALA A 15 -77.76 -17.16 -48.80
CA ALA A 15 -76.66 -18.14 -48.77
C ALA A 15 -75.37 -17.57 -49.39
N ILE A 16 -75.48 -16.88 -50.53
CA ILE A 16 -74.33 -16.19 -51.15
C ILE A 16 -73.79 -15.10 -50.23
N PHE A 17 -74.66 -14.33 -49.56
CA PHE A 17 -74.25 -13.32 -48.59
C PHE A 17 -73.47 -13.93 -47.42
N ILE A 18 -73.99 -14.99 -46.79
CA ILE A 18 -73.28 -15.70 -45.71
C ILE A 18 -71.93 -16.22 -46.21
N TRP A 19 -71.88 -16.79 -47.40
CA TRP A 19 -70.65 -17.31 -47.98
C TRP A 19 -69.59 -16.21 -48.18
N VAL A 20 -69.98 -15.02 -48.64
CA VAL A 20 -69.10 -13.86 -48.77
C VAL A 20 -68.65 -13.35 -47.39
N VAL A 21 -69.55 -13.26 -46.41
CA VAL A 21 -69.21 -12.83 -45.05
C VAL A 21 -68.22 -13.79 -44.39
N MET A 22 -68.42 -15.10 -44.50
CA MET A 22 -67.48 -16.10 -44.00
C MET A 22 -66.14 -16.07 -44.73
N THR A 23 -66.14 -15.89 -46.05
CA THR A 23 -64.91 -15.94 -46.86
C THR A 23 -64.07 -14.66 -46.75
N PHE A 24 -64.69 -13.49 -46.64
CA PHE A 24 -63.97 -12.20 -46.72
C PHE A 24 -63.93 -11.46 -45.38
N ILE A 25 -65.03 -11.34 -44.66
CA ILE A 25 -65.11 -10.48 -43.46
C ILE A 25 -64.53 -11.19 -42.24
N TRP A 26 -64.90 -12.45 -42.03
CA TRP A 26 -64.43 -13.26 -40.91
C TRP A 26 -62.90 -13.38 -40.81
N PRO A 27 -62.15 -13.69 -41.89
CA PRO A 27 -60.69 -13.76 -41.80
C PRO A 27 -60.02 -12.40 -41.56
N ILE A 28 -60.59 -11.28 -42.04
CA ILE A 28 -60.05 -9.95 -41.77
C ILE A 28 -60.16 -9.61 -40.27
N ILE A 29 -61.29 -9.93 -39.64
CA ILE A 29 -61.52 -9.66 -38.21
C ILE A 29 -60.62 -10.56 -37.34
N LEU A 30 -60.57 -11.86 -37.62
CA LEU A 30 -59.69 -12.79 -36.89
C LEU A 30 -58.21 -12.45 -37.08
N GLY A 31 -57.81 -12.04 -38.28
CA GLY A 31 -56.45 -11.58 -38.56
C GLY A 31 -56.07 -10.37 -37.71
N ALA A 32 -56.92 -9.35 -37.66
CA ALA A 32 -56.70 -8.16 -36.83
C ALA A 32 -56.65 -8.48 -35.33
N MET A 33 -57.49 -9.40 -34.84
CA MET A 33 -57.45 -9.87 -33.45
C MET A 33 -56.17 -10.64 -33.14
N SER A 34 -55.76 -11.58 -34.01
CA SER A 34 -54.54 -12.38 -33.83
C SER A 34 -53.28 -11.51 -33.88
N GLU A 35 -53.23 -10.51 -34.76
CA GLU A 35 -52.15 -9.52 -34.84
C GLU A 35 -51.99 -8.77 -33.51
N ARG A 36 -53.12 -8.35 -32.92
CA ARG A 36 -53.14 -7.65 -31.63
C ARG A 36 -52.71 -8.56 -30.48
N GLU A 37 -53.21 -9.79 -30.45
CA GLU A 37 -52.84 -10.80 -29.45
C GLU A 37 -51.34 -11.09 -29.51
N LYS A 38 -50.78 -11.31 -30.71
CA LYS A 38 -49.34 -11.52 -30.92
C LYS A 38 -48.51 -10.32 -30.45
N LYS A 39 -48.94 -9.09 -30.75
CA LYS A 39 -48.24 -7.87 -30.29
C LYS A 39 -48.24 -7.74 -28.77
N ILE A 40 -49.36 -8.04 -28.11
CA ILE A 40 -49.46 -8.00 -26.65
C ILE A 40 -48.59 -9.10 -26.03
N ALA A 41 -48.66 -10.32 -26.55
CA ALA A 41 -47.85 -11.44 -26.06
C ALA A 41 -46.36 -11.18 -26.23
N ALA A 42 -45.94 -10.67 -27.40
CA ALA A 42 -44.54 -10.31 -27.65
C ALA A 42 -44.08 -9.14 -26.76
N GLY A 43 -44.92 -8.13 -26.55
CA GLY A 43 -44.61 -7.01 -25.66
C GLY A 43 -44.49 -7.43 -24.20
N LEU A 44 -45.38 -8.31 -23.73
CA LEU A 44 -45.33 -8.84 -22.35
C LEU A 44 -44.10 -9.72 -22.15
N ALA A 45 -43.79 -10.61 -23.09
CA ALA A 45 -42.60 -11.44 -23.05
C ALA A 45 -41.30 -10.61 -23.03
N ALA A 46 -41.21 -9.57 -23.88
CA ALA A 46 -40.07 -8.66 -23.90
C ALA A 46 -39.94 -7.86 -22.59
N ALA A 47 -41.06 -7.45 -21.99
CA ALA A 47 -41.05 -6.77 -20.69
C ALA A 47 -40.59 -7.69 -19.56
N GLU A 48 -41.03 -8.94 -19.53
CA GLU A 48 -40.62 -9.94 -18.54
C GLU A 48 -39.13 -10.29 -18.69
N GLU A 49 -38.67 -10.51 -19.92
CA GLU A 49 -37.25 -10.75 -20.22
C GLU A 49 -36.39 -9.53 -19.84
N GLY A 50 -36.84 -8.32 -20.15
CA GLY A 50 -36.18 -7.08 -19.75
C GLY A 50 -36.09 -6.92 -18.22
N GLN A 51 -37.16 -7.21 -17.50
CA GLN A 51 -37.20 -7.16 -16.04
C GLN A 51 -36.27 -8.20 -15.41
N LYS A 52 -36.26 -9.42 -15.95
CA LYS A 52 -35.36 -10.49 -15.53
C LYS A 52 -33.90 -10.11 -15.80
N GLY A 53 -33.60 -9.64 -17.01
CA GLY A 53 -32.27 -9.17 -17.39
C GLY A 53 -31.78 -8.02 -16.51
N LEU A 54 -32.65 -7.08 -16.16
CA LEU A 54 -32.34 -5.99 -15.22
C LEU A 54 -32.02 -6.52 -13.82
N SER A 55 -32.82 -7.44 -13.31
CA SER A 55 -32.60 -8.08 -12.00
C SER A 55 -31.27 -8.83 -11.95
N GLU A 56 -30.98 -9.63 -12.97
CA GLU A 56 -29.71 -10.35 -13.09
C GLU A 56 -28.51 -9.41 -13.24
N ALA A 57 -28.62 -8.37 -14.07
CA ALA A 57 -27.57 -7.38 -14.23
C ALA A 57 -27.29 -6.64 -12.91
N LYS A 58 -28.33 -6.30 -12.16
CA LYS A 58 -28.21 -5.67 -10.84
C LYS A 58 -27.53 -6.60 -9.84
N SER A 59 -27.94 -7.87 -9.77
CA SER A 59 -27.28 -8.87 -8.91
C SER A 59 -25.80 -9.01 -9.25
N ARG A 60 -25.47 -9.15 -10.55
CA ARG A 60 -24.07 -9.24 -11.01
C ARG A 60 -23.27 -7.98 -10.64
N ALA A 61 -23.86 -6.79 -10.79
CA ALA A 61 -23.22 -5.54 -10.40
C ALA A 61 -22.95 -5.49 -8.88
N ASP A 62 -23.92 -5.88 -8.06
CA ASP A 62 -23.77 -5.94 -6.60
C ASP A 62 -22.66 -6.94 -6.19
N ASP A 63 -22.59 -8.09 -6.86
CA ASP A 63 -21.54 -9.09 -6.61
C ASP A 63 -20.14 -8.58 -7.01
N VAL A 64 -20.02 -7.92 -8.16
CA VAL A 64 -18.76 -7.27 -8.58
C VAL A 64 -18.34 -6.19 -7.57
N ILE A 65 -19.27 -5.39 -7.07
CA ILE A 65 -18.96 -4.36 -6.05
C ILE A 65 -18.51 -5.01 -4.74
N LYS A 66 -19.16 -6.08 -4.29
CA LYS A 66 -18.74 -6.83 -3.10
C LYS A 66 -17.34 -7.42 -3.26
N GLU A 67 -17.07 -8.04 -4.40
CA GLU A 67 -15.77 -8.63 -4.70
C GLU A 67 -14.68 -7.54 -4.76
N ALA A 68 -14.95 -6.42 -5.42
CA ALA A 68 -14.04 -5.28 -5.49
C ALA A 68 -13.72 -4.73 -4.09
N ARG A 69 -14.71 -4.61 -3.21
CA ARG A 69 -14.50 -4.19 -1.81
C ARG A 69 -13.65 -5.20 -1.03
N ALA A 70 -13.91 -6.50 -1.18
CA ALA A 70 -13.11 -7.55 -0.53
C ALA A 70 -11.66 -7.54 -1.01
N ARG A 71 -11.43 -7.37 -2.32
CA ARG A 71 -10.09 -7.20 -2.91
C ARG A 71 -9.41 -5.94 -2.38
N ALA A 72 -10.12 -4.81 -2.29
CA ALA A 72 -9.57 -3.56 -1.76
C ALA A 72 -9.10 -3.72 -0.29
N LEU A 73 -9.93 -4.32 0.57
CA LEU A 73 -9.56 -4.60 1.96
C LEU A 73 -8.33 -5.53 2.07
N THR A 74 -8.25 -6.51 1.17
CA THR A 74 -7.09 -7.42 1.12
C THR A 74 -5.82 -6.67 0.71
N ILE A 75 -5.90 -5.78 -0.28
CA ILE A 75 -4.77 -4.95 -0.72
C ILE A 75 -4.33 -4.01 0.40
N GLU A 76 -5.26 -3.37 1.09
CA GLU A 76 -4.97 -2.48 2.22
C GLU A 76 -4.28 -3.24 3.36
N SER A 77 -4.79 -4.41 3.73
CA SER A 77 -4.17 -5.28 4.74
C SER A 77 -2.75 -5.69 4.35
N GLN A 78 -2.54 -6.10 3.08
CA GLN A 78 -1.22 -6.45 2.58
C GLN A 78 -0.26 -5.26 2.53
N ALA A 79 -0.76 -4.07 2.19
CA ALA A 79 0.03 -2.84 2.19
C ALA A 79 0.46 -2.47 3.61
N GLN A 80 -0.45 -2.54 4.58
CA GLN A 80 -0.12 -2.27 5.98
C GLN A 80 0.87 -3.29 6.55
N ALA A 81 0.70 -4.58 6.23
CA ALA A 81 1.64 -5.62 6.64
C ALA A 81 3.04 -5.36 6.07
N ARG A 82 3.15 -5.03 4.77
CA ARG A 82 4.42 -4.66 4.13
C ARG A 82 5.02 -3.39 4.72
N ALA A 83 4.21 -2.38 4.99
CA ALA A 83 4.69 -1.14 5.62
C ALA A 83 5.30 -1.42 7.01
N ASN A 84 4.63 -2.24 7.83
CA ASN A 84 5.15 -2.62 9.13
C ASN A 84 6.46 -3.42 9.01
N GLN A 85 6.55 -4.35 8.06
CA GLN A 85 7.78 -5.10 7.78
C GLN A 85 8.94 -4.16 7.41
N ILE A 86 8.70 -3.18 6.51
CA ILE A 86 9.71 -2.19 6.12
C ILE A 86 10.15 -1.36 7.33
N ILE A 87 9.22 -0.94 8.19
CA ILE A 87 9.55 -0.19 9.40
C ILE A 87 10.40 -1.02 10.36
N ASP A 88 10.06 -2.29 10.56
CA ASP A 88 10.82 -3.19 11.44
C ASP A 88 12.22 -3.49 10.88
N GLU A 89 12.34 -3.71 9.57
CA GLU A 89 13.63 -3.87 8.89
C GLU A 89 14.48 -2.60 9.00
N ALA A 90 13.89 -1.43 8.76
CA ALA A 90 14.56 -0.15 8.90
C ALA A 90 15.04 0.10 10.35
N ARG A 91 14.22 -0.26 11.35
CA ARG A 91 14.60 -0.17 12.77
C ARG A 91 15.77 -1.09 13.11
N LYS A 92 15.76 -2.33 12.60
CA LYS A 92 16.87 -3.28 12.78
C LYS A 92 18.15 -2.77 12.13
N ALA A 93 18.07 -2.30 10.89
CA ALA A 93 19.21 -1.72 10.17
C ALA A 93 19.77 -0.49 10.90
N ALA A 94 18.91 0.41 11.36
CA ALA A 94 19.31 1.58 12.14
C ALA A 94 19.98 1.20 13.48
N GLY A 95 19.47 0.17 14.16
CA GLY A 95 20.09 -0.36 15.38
C GLY A 95 21.50 -0.89 15.13
N LEU A 96 21.66 -1.73 14.09
CA LEU A 96 22.96 -2.28 13.70
C LEU A 96 23.97 -1.20 13.30
N GLU A 97 23.55 -0.21 12.51
CA GLU A 97 24.44 0.90 12.12
C GLU A 97 24.78 1.79 13.32
N GLY A 98 23.84 1.98 14.25
CA GLY A 98 24.07 2.69 15.50
C GLY A 98 25.10 2.00 16.41
N GLU A 99 25.00 0.68 16.57
CA GLU A 99 25.99 -0.12 17.30
C GLU A 99 27.38 -0.04 16.66
N LYS A 100 27.44 -0.13 15.32
CA LYS A 100 28.68 -0.01 14.56
C LYS A 100 29.31 1.38 14.70
N ALA A 101 28.52 2.45 14.64
CA ALA A 101 28.96 3.81 14.86
C ALA A 101 29.50 4.01 16.28
N LEU A 102 28.80 3.48 17.29
CA LEU A 102 29.26 3.50 18.70
C LEU A 102 30.56 2.73 18.89
N ALA A 103 30.71 1.55 18.28
CA ALA A 103 31.93 0.77 18.34
C ALA A 103 33.12 1.51 17.70
N SER A 104 32.90 2.13 16.55
CA SER A 104 33.90 2.98 15.88
C SER A 104 34.29 4.18 16.74
N ALA A 105 33.32 4.89 17.33
CA ALA A 105 33.57 6.02 18.21
C ALA A 105 34.39 5.61 19.45
N LYS A 106 34.06 4.49 20.09
CA LYS A 106 34.84 3.95 21.23
C LYS A 106 36.28 3.61 20.85
N SER A 107 36.48 3.06 19.65
CA SER A 107 37.81 2.77 19.12
C SER A 107 38.62 4.05 18.90
N GLN A 108 38.01 5.07 18.29
CA GLN A 108 38.63 6.38 18.08
C GLN A 108 38.98 7.08 19.41
N ILE A 109 38.07 7.08 20.38
CA ILE A 109 38.33 7.62 21.73
C ILE A 109 39.51 6.91 22.39
N SER A 110 39.59 5.58 22.26
CA SER A 110 40.69 4.81 22.85
C SER A 110 42.03 5.18 22.20
N LEU A 111 42.04 5.36 20.87
CA LEU A 111 43.23 5.80 20.13
C LEU A 111 43.66 7.21 20.54
N GLU A 112 42.72 8.15 20.65
CA GLU A 112 43.01 9.52 21.09
C GLU A 112 43.47 9.58 22.54
N SER A 113 42.87 8.81 23.44
CA SER A 113 43.30 8.70 24.83
C SER A 113 44.73 8.19 24.95
N ASN A 114 45.11 7.19 24.14
CA ASN A 114 46.49 6.72 24.10
C ASN A 114 47.45 7.79 23.55
N ARG A 115 47.08 8.51 22.48
CA ARG A 115 47.88 9.63 21.97
C ARG A 115 48.08 10.74 23.01
N ALA A 116 47.01 11.10 23.73
CA ALA A 116 47.07 12.09 24.79
C ALA A 116 47.97 11.64 25.95
N ARG A 117 47.92 10.35 26.33
CA ARG A 117 48.81 9.75 27.33
C ARG A 117 50.29 9.80 26.90
N ASP A 118 50.58 9.50 25.63
CA ASP A 118 51.94 9.57 25.11
C ASP A 118 52.46 11.01 25.06
N GLN A 119 51.62 11.98 24.68
CA GLN A 119 51.95 13.40 24.77
C GLN A 119 52.24 13.84 26.22
N LEU A 120 51.39 13.42 27.18
CA LEU A 120 51.60 13.70 28.60
C LEU A 120 52.89 13.07 29.12
N ARG A 121 53.22 11.83 28.73
CA ARG A 121 54.51 11.21 29.07
C ARG A 121 55.70 12.05 28.61
N GLY A 122 55.66 12.57 27.38
CA GLY A 122 56.69 13.48 26.89
C GLY A 122 56.82 14.74 27.75
N GLN A 123 55.70 15.35 28.13
CA GLN A 123 55.69 16.52 29.02
C GLN A 123 56.21 16.19 30.43
N VAL A 124 55.84 15.04 30.99
CA VAL A 124 56.30 14.58 32.31
C VAL A 124 57.80 14.33 32.32
N VAL A 125 58.37 13.74 31.26
CA VAL A 125 59.82 13.56 31.13
C VAL A 125 60.53 14.91 31.11
N SER A 126 60.03 15.87 30.32
CA SER A 126 60.57 17.24 30.29
C SER A 126 60.49 17.91 31.67
N LEU A 127 59.38 17.74 32.39
CA LEU A 127 59.19 18.32 33.72
C LEU A 127 60.08 17.64 34.77
N ALA A 128 60.28 16.31 34.68
CA ALA A 128 61.14 15.54 35.56
C ALA A 128 62.62 15.95 35.40
N VAL A 129 63.10 16.15 34.17
CA VAL A 129 64.45 16.67 33.90
C VAL A 129 64.61 18.09 34.45
N ALA A 130 63.61 18.96 34.24
CA ALA A 130 63.62 20.31 34.80
C ALA A 130 63.62 20.30 36.34
N GLY A 131 62.85 19.40 36.97
CA GLY A 131 62.84 19.20 38.42
C GLY A 131 64.18 18.66 38.95
N ALA A 132 64.75 17.65 38.30
CA ALA A 132 66.06 17.09 38.65
C ALA A 132 67.16 18.15 38.55
N LYS A 133 67.15 18.99 37.49
CA LYS A 133 68.07 20.13 37.36
C LYS A 133 67.94 21.10 38.54
N ARG A 134 66.71 21.41 38.95
CA ARG A 134 66.43 22.35 40.06
C ARG A 134 66.82 21.79 41.43
N VAL A 135 66.70 20.48 41.64
CA VAL A 135 67.20 19.79 42.84
C VAL A 135 68.73 19.78 42.85
N LEU A 136 69.36 19.47 41.71
CA LEU A 136 70.81 19.50 41.56
C LEU A 136 71.38 20.92 41.80
N GLU A 137 70.74 21.96 41.27
CA GLU A 137 71.08 23.36 41.56
C GLU A 137 70.94 23.73 43.04
N LYS A 138 70.05 23.06 43.78
CA LYS A 138 69.85 23.27 45.22
C LYS A 138 70.85 22.48 46.07
N GLU A 139 71.28 21.31 45.63
CA GLU A 139 72.33 20.51 46.30
C GLU A 139 73.75 20.98 45.94
N ILE A 140 73.95 21.57 44.76
CA ILE A 140 75.18 22.31 44.41
C ILE A 140 75.10 23.69 45.09
N ASP A 141 75.25 23.70 46.41
CA ASP A 141 75.44 24.92 47.17
C ASP A 141 76.91 25.36 47.06
N ALA A 142 77.14 26.57 46.55
CA ALA A 142 78.47 27.17 46.45
C ALA A 142 79.17 27.25 47.83
N LYS A 143 78.41 27.25 48.93
CA LYS A 143 78.94 27.17 50.29
C LYS A 143 79.56 25.80 50.62
N THR A 144 78.91 24.68 50.27
CA THR A 144 79.42 23.33 50.58
C THR A 144 80.59 22.93 49.69
N HIS A 145 80.65 23.42 48.46
CA HIS A 145 81.81 23.23 47.58
C HIS A 145 82.97 24.18 47.87
N GLY A 146 82.72 25.37 48.43
CA GLY A 146 83.79 26.25 48.92
C GLY A 146 84.60 25.61 50.04
N GLU A 147 83.94 25.01 51.04
CA GLU A 147 84.63 24.33 52.15
C GLU A 147 85.42 23.09 51.72
N LEU A 148 84.95 22.34 50.71
CA LEU A 148 85.67 21.19 50.15
C LEU A 148 86.85 21.59 49.26
N LEU A 149 86.73 22.69 48.53
CA LEU A 149 87.84 23.25 47.73
C LEU A 149 88.91 23.86 48.63
N ASP A 150 88.52 24.52 49.72
CA ASP A 150 89.45 25.06 50.73
C ASP A 150 90.17 23.93 51.50
N GLN A 151 89.49 22.83 51.82
CA GLN A 151 90.13 21.64 52.43
C GLN A 151 91.06 20.88 51.48
N LEU A 152 90.84 20.93 50.16
CA LEU A 152 91.75 20.37 49.15
C LEU A 152 92.94 21.28 48.89
N ALA A 153 92.76 22.60 48.88
CA ALA A 153 93.84 23.58 48.77
C ALA A 153 94.75 23.59 50.01
N ALA A 154 94.21 23.28 51.21
CA ALA A 154 95.00 23.16 52.44
C ALA A 154 95.77 21.84 52.58
N LYS A 155 95.60 20.88 51.65
CA LYS A 155 96.31 19.59 51.60
C LYS A 155 97.38 19.50 50.50
N LEU A 156 97.62 20.59 49.76
CA LEU A 156 98.79 20.83 48.91
C LEU A 156 99.77 21.75 49.65
#